data_AF-A0A1Q7CZR1-F1
#
_entry.id   AF-A0A1Q7CZR1-F1
#
_cell.length_a   1.000
_cell.length_b   1.000
_cell.length_c   1.000
_cell.angle_alpha   90.00
_cell.angle_beta   90.00
_cell.angle_gamma   90.00
#
_symmetry.space_group_name_H-M   'P 1'
#
loop_
_entity.id
_entity.type
_entity.pdbx_description
1 polymer ?
#
loop_
_entity_poly.entity_id
_entity_poly.type
_entity_poly.pdbx_seq_one_letter_code
_entity_poly.pdbx_strand_id
1 'polypeptide(L)'
;MIVHYPVSMTEYDNFKKQISEVPNKVKTEIRQVGDNAGENLVRTESHSHIQDYNRRAKEMGVVYFDARSKLANIPFQYLWEAGRCYTLGYYISTISLCPAIVEYTWNVDPRLKEINSFIKSIDGWITLGWKNLLVCREKGLPVDELLESDEIKNITTMNTNPRFIDIRNKIDHDEVSKYFKGSLPVTYSTIAEIEAGLQLTRTQKYFVEWHNQLWN
;
A
#
# COMPACT_ATOMS: atom_id res chain seq x y z
N MET A 1 20.75 12.22 -14.64
CA MET A 1 20.89 13.52 -15.33
C MET A 1 20.14 14.55 -14.48
N ILE A 2 20.88 15.40 -13.76
CA ILE A 2 20.32 16.44 -12.90
C ILE A 2 20.45 17.75 -13.67
N VAL A 3 19.33 18.42 -13.96
CA VAL A 3 19.30 19.72 -14.64
C VAL A 3 19.29 20.80 -13.57
N HIS A 4 20.39 21.55 -13.44
CA HIS A 4 20.44 22.78 -12.65
C HIS A 4 20.07 23.96 -13.55
N TYR A 5 19.10 24.78 -13.14
CA TYR A 5 18.91 26.11 -13.69
C TYR A 5 19.81 27.09 -12.92
N PRO A 6 20.81 27.72 -13.53
CA PRO A 6 21.55 28.79 -12.87
C PRO A 6 20.69 30.05 -12.88
N VAL A 7 20.15 30.44 -11.72
CA VAL A 7 19.79 31.84 -11.50
C VAL A 7 21.10 32.62 -11.52
N SER A 8 21.22 33.64 -12.38
CA SER A 8 22.46 34.40 -12.43
C SER A 8 22.66 35.09 -11.07
N MET A 9 23.89 35.02 -10.53
CA MET A 9 24.19 35.62 -9.22
C MET A 9 23.82 37.12 -9.19
N THR A 10 23.89 37.78 -10.34
CA THR A 10 23.49 39.18 -10.56
C THR A 10 22.00 39.43 -10.34
N GLU A 11 21.11 38.51 -10.74
CA GLU A 11 19.66 38.64 -10.49
C GLU A 11 19.33 38.45 -9.01
N TYR A 12 20.05 37.55 -8.34
CA TYR A 12 19.89 37.31 -6.90
C TYR A 12 20.36 38.52 -6.06
N ASP A 13 21.47 39.15 -6.45
CA ASP A 13 21.99 40.34 -5.77
C ASP A 13 21.08 41.57 -5.99
N ASN A 14 20.52 41.73 -7.20
CA ASN A 14 19.54 42.78 -7.49
C ASN A 14 18.24 42.59 -6.70
N PHE A 15 17.76 41.34 -6.56
CA PHE A 15 16.59 41.01 -5.74
C PHE A 15 16.83 41.29 -4.26
N LYS A 16 18.00 40.91 -3.71
CA LYS A 16 18.39 41.24 -2.34
C LYS A 16 18.43 42.75 -2.08
N LYS A 17 18.94 43.53 -3.04
CA LYS A 17 18.99 44.99 -2.94
C LYS A 17 17.59 45.60 -2.91
N GLN A 18 16.69 45.16 -3.80
CA GLN A 18 15.29 45.59 -3.80
C GLN A 18 14.58 45.24 -2.49
N ILE A 19 14.80 44.05 -1.93
CA ILE A 19 14.25 43.68 -0.61
C ILE A 19 14.85 44.55 0.50
N SER A 20 16.12 44.91 0.44
CA SER A 20 16.77 45.72 1.47
C SER A 20 16.15 47.12 1.60
N GLU A 21 15.65 47.68 0.50
CA GLU A 21 15.02 49.01 0.42
C GLU A 21 13.54 49.02 0.84
N VAL A 22 12.90 47.84 1.01
CA VAL A 22 11.52 47.76 1.49
C VAL A 22 11.45 48.25 2.96
N PRO A 23 10.60 49.25 3.29
CA PRO A 23 10.45 49.75 4.65
C PRO A 23 10.15 48.63 5.65
N ASN A 24 10.77 48.68 6.83
CA ASN A 24 10.64 47.62 7.84
C ASN A 24 9.17 47.30 8.18
N LYS A 25 8.28 48.29 8.15
CA LYS A 25 6.84 48.09 8.37
C LYS A 25 6.19 47.19 7.31
N VAL A 26 6.57 47.36 6.04
CA VAL A 26 6.10 46.52 4.91
C VAL A 26 6.72 45.13 4.97
N LYS A 27 8.00 45.00 5.39
CA LYS A 27 8.60 43.68 5.65
C LYS A 27 7.88 42.91 6.75
N THR A 28 7.49 43.59 7.84
CA THR A 28 6.74 42.98 8.95
C THR A 28 5.34 42.58 8.55
N GLU A 29 4.63 43.41 7.77
CA GLU A 29 3.29 43.08 7.24
C GLU A 29 3.33 41.93 6.23
N ILE A 30 4.30 41.91 5.30
CA ILE A 30 4.49 40.78 4.36
C ILE A 30 4.82 39.49 5.12
N ARG A 31 5.64 39.57 6.19
CA ARG A 31 5.99 38.43 7.02
C ARG A 31 4.78 37.91 7.81
N GLN A 32 3.98 38.80 8.42
CA GLN A 32 2.73 38.42 9.07
C GLN A 32 1.69 37.82 8.11
N VAL A 33 1.57 38.36 6.90
CA VAL A 33 0.68 37.80 5.87
C VAL A 33 1.20 36.44 5.39
N GLY A 34 2.52 36.28 5.24
CA GLY A 34 3.16 35.00 4.90
C GLY A 34 3.04 33.95 6.01
N ASP A 35 3.16 34.35 7.28
CA ASP A 35 3.01 33.48 8.45
C ASP A 35 1.54 33.08 8.63
N ASN A 36 0.59 34.01 8.46
CA ASN A 36 -0.85 33.72 8.50
C ASN A 36 -1.31 32.89 7.29
N ALA A 37 -0.75 33.12 6.11
CA ALA A 37 -1.02 32.32 4.92
C ALA A 37 -0.42 30.92 5.06
N GLY A 38 0.80 30.82 5.59
CA GLY A 38 1.48 29.56 5.90
C GLY A 38 0.74 28.76 6.98
N GLU A 39 0.31 29.39 8.07
CA GLU A 39 -0.51 28.74 9.11
C GLU A 39 -1.88 28.29 8.57
N ASN A 40 -2.52 29.08 7.71
CA ASN A 40 -3.77 28.68 7.06
C ASN A 40 -3.57 27.57 6.03
N LEU A 41 -2.48 27.58 5.25
CA LEU A 41 -2.16 26.49 4.33
C LEU A 41 -1.88 25.20 5.10
N VAL A 42 -1.02 25.26 6.12
CA VAL A 42 -0.69 24.13 7.00
C VAL A 42 -1.93 23.63 7.74
N ARG A 43 -2.82 24.52 8.21
CA ARG A 43 -4.09 24.12 8.83
C ARG A 43 -5.04 23.47 7.83
N THR A 44 -5.13 23.97 6.62
CA THR A 44 -6.05 23.45 5.59
C THR A 44 -5.54 22.10 5.06
N GLU A 45 -4.25 21.97 4.80
CA GLU A 45 -3.60 20.71 4.42
C GLU A 45 -3.66 19.70 5.56
N SER A 46 -3.38 20.09 6.81
CA SER A 46 -3.53 19.17 7.95
C SER A 46 -4.98 18.73 8.17
N HIS A 47 -5.98 19.60 7.97
CA HIS A 47 -7.39 19.20 8.01
C HIS A 47 -7.75 18.23 6.88
N SER A 48 -7.28 18.46 5.65
CA SER A 48 -7.55 17.53 4.54
C SER A 48 -6.88 16.18 4.78
N HIS A 49 -5.64 16.17 5.27
CA HIS A 49 -4.92 14.94 5.61
C HIS A 49 -5.60 14.15 6.73
N ILE A 50 -6.14 14.83 7.76
CA ILE A 50 -6.90 14.19 8.84
C ILE A 50 -8.23 13.64 8.32
N GLN A 51 -8.94 14.36 7.45
CA GLN A 51 -10.18 13.88 6.84
C GLN A 51 -9.94 12.65 5.97
N ASP A 52 -8.88 12.67 5.17
CA ASP A 52 -8.45 11.55 4.33
C ASP A 52 -8.03 10.33 5.16
N TYR A 53 -7.27 10.54 6.24
CA TYR A 53 -6.92 9.49 7.19
C TYR A 53 -8.18 8.87 7.81
N ASN A 54 -9.11 9.70 8.29
CA ASN A 54 -10.35 9.23 8.92
C ASN A 54 -11.27 8.52 7.93
N ARG A 55 -11.31 8.96 6.66
CA ARG A 55 -12.05 8.26 5.60
C ARG A 55 -11.47 6.87 5.39
N ARG A 56 -10.16 6.75 5.17
CA ARG A 56 -9.49 5.46 4.96
C ARG A 56 -9.61 4.54 6.18
N ALA A 57 -9.49 5.10 7.39
CA ALA A 57 -9.66 4.33 8.63
C ALA A 57 -11.08 3.74 8.76
N LYS A 58 -12.12 4.42 8.27
CA LYS A 58 -13.49 3.89 8.23
C LYS A 58 -13.70 2.80 7.18
N GLU A 59 -12.94 2.85 6.08
CA GLU A 59 -12.96 1.81 5.04
C GLU A 59 -12.31 0.52 5.55
N MET A 60 -11.32 0.63 6.44
CA MET A 60 -10.73 -0.53 7.09
C MET A 60 -11.67 -1.07 8.16
N GLY A 61 -12.32 -2.20 7.89
CA GLY A 61 -13.09 -2.92 8.90
C GLY A 61 -12.24 -3.31 10.11
N VAL A 62 -12.89 -3.53 11.25
CA VAL A 62 -12.22 -4.00 12.47
C VAL A 62 -12.30 -5.53 12.53
N VAL A 63 -11.15 -6.19 12.68
CA VAL A 63 -11.07 -7.64 12.90
C VAL A 63 -10.91 -7.91 14.39
N TYR A 64 -11.86 -8.62 14.99
CA TYR A 64 -11.82 -9.02 16.40
C TYR A 64 -11.40 -10.50 16.48
N PHE A 65 -10.47 -10.81 17.40
CA PHE A 65 -10.07 -12.18 17.72
C PHE A 65 -10.54 -12.53 19.14
N ASP A 66 -11.19 -13.68 19.30
CA ASP A 66 -11.48 -14.23 20.63
C ASP A 66 -10.16 -14.74 21.25
N ALA A 67 -9.91 -14.42 22.51
CA ALA A 67 -8.75 -14.89 23.28
C ALA A 67 -8.62 -16.42 23.34
N ARG A 68 -9.67 -17.15 22.98
CA ARG A 68 -9.70 -18.63 22.90
C ARG A 68 -8.97 -19.21 21.70
N SER A 69 -8.75 -18.47 20.62
CA SER A 69 -7.98 -18.95 19.46
C SER A 69 -6.54 -18.40 19.50
N LYS A 70 -5.56 -19.25 19.20
CA LYS A 70 -4.17 -18.78 19.06
C LYS A 70 -4.10 -17.90 17.81
N LEU A 71 -3.80 -16.62 18.00
CA LEU A 71 -3.59 -15.72 16.88
C LEU A 71 -2.34 -16.14 16.09
N ALA A 72 -2.47 -16.22 14.77
CA ALA A 72 -1.31 -16.31 13.88
C ALA A 72 -0.57 -14.97 13.88
N ASN A 73 0.25 -14.75 14.90
CA ASN A 73 0.78 -13.43 15.25
C ASN A 73 1.55 -12.77 14.09
N ILE A 74 2.36 -13.53 13.35
CA ILE A 74 3.19 -12.96 12.28
C ILE A 74 2.35 -12.54 11.05
N PRO A 75 1.50 -13.39 10.45
CA PRO A 75 0.55 -12.95 9.42
C PRO A 75 -0.31 -11.76 9.86
N PHE A 76 -0.75 -11.74 11.12
CA PHE A 76 -1.52 -10.64 11.66
C PHE A 76 -0.73 -9.33 11.74
N GLN A 77 0.54 -9.38 12.15
CA GLN A 77 1.41 -8.19 12.18
C GLN A 77 1.59 -7.58 10.80
N TYR A 78 1.81 -8.40 9.77
CA TYR A 78 1.87 -7.91 8.40
C TYR A 78 0.53 -7.30 7.95
N LEU A 79 -0.60 -7.91 8.33
CA LEU A 79 -1.92 -7.37 8.02
C LEU A 79 -2.18 -6.03 8.69
N TRP A 80 -1.81 -5.92 9.96
CA TRP A 80 -1.93 -4.68 10.71
C TRP A 80 -1.06 -3.57 10.12
N GLU A 81 0.19 -3.87 9.77
CA GLU A 81 1.10 -2.90 9.15
C GLU A 81 0.62 -2.50 7.75
N ALA A 82 0.09 -3.44 6.95
CA ALA A 82 -0.51 -3.13 5.64
C ALA A 82 -1.70 -2.15 5.79
N GLY A 83 -2.57 -2.37 6.77
CA GLY A 83 -3.67 -1.45 7.06
C GLY A 83 -3.18 -0.07 7.52
N ARG A 84 -2.14 -0.04 8.36
CA ARG A 84 -1.53 1.21 8.79
C ARG A 84 -0.91 1.97 7.62
N CYS A 85 -0.20 1.29 6.72
CA CYS A 85 0.32 1.87 5.49
C CYS A 85 -0.81 2.48 4.63
N TYR A 86 -1.92 1.76 4.45
CA TYR A 86 -3.06 2.27 3.69
C TYR A 86 -3.63 3.54 4.31
N THR A 87 -3.87 3.51 5.62
CA THR A 87 -4.45 4.64 6.36
C THR A 87 -3.56 5.90 6.27
N LEU A 88 -2.23 5.71 6.32
CA LEU A 88 -1.23 6.76 6.18
C LEU A 88 -0.96 7.18 4.72
N GLY A 89 -1.54 6.50 3.72
CA GLY A 89 -1.36 6.82 2.30
C GLY A 89 -0.10 6.20 1.66
N TYR A 90 0.55 5.23 2.31
CA TYR A 90 1.66 4.46 1.76
C TYR A 90 1.16 3.29 0.90
N TYR A 91 0.58 3.60 -0.25
CA TYR A 91 -0.14 2.62 -1.08
C TYR A 91 0.75 1.53 -1.67
N ILE A 92 1.96 1.86 -2.13
CA ILE A 92 2.91 0.85 -2.63
C ILE A 92 3.30 -0.13 -1.51
N SER A 93 3.59 0.38 -0.30
CA SER A 93 3.88 -0.47 0.86
C SER A 93 2.71 -1.38 1.20
N THR A 94 1.48 -0.87 1.14
CA THR A 94 0.26 -1.68 1.34
C THR A 94 0.20 -2.82 0.33
N ILE A 95 0.40 -2.52 -0.95
CA ILE A 95 0.37 -3.51 -2.03
C ILE A 95 1.48 -4.55 -1.88
N SER A 96 2.68 -4.17 -1.43
CA SER A 96 3.78 -5.12 -1.21
C SER A 96 3.57 -6.02 0.01
N LEU A 97 2.97 -5.50 1.09
CA LEU A 97 2.72 -6.26 2.32
C LEU A 97 1.60 -7.29 2.15
N CYS A 98 0.58 -7.00 1.34
CA CYS A 98 -0.57 -7.89 1.12
C CYS A 98 -0.19 -9.31 0.62
N PRO A 99 0.60 -9.45 -0.46
CA PRO A 99 1.17 -10.73 -0.90
C PRO A 99 2.02 -11.43 0.15
N ALA A 100 2.82 -10.69 0.91
CA ALA A 100 3.68 -11.26 1.95
C ALA A 100 2.87 -11.95 3.05
N ILE A 101 1.69 -11.42 3.40
CA ILE A 101 0.75 -12.08 4.31
C ILE A 101 0.33 -13.44 3.75
N VAL A 102 -0.09 -13.47 2.49
CA VAL A 102 -0.55 -14.70 1.81
C VAL A 102 0.57 -15.74 1.77
N GLU A 103 1.78 -15.36 1.33
CA GLU A 103 2.93 -16.26 1.34
C GLU A 103 3.24 -16.78 2.75
N TYR A 104 3.21 -15.89 3.75
CA TYR A 104 3.48 -16.31 5.13
C TYR A 104 2.43 -17.31 5.61
N THR A 105 1.13 -17.09 5.33
CA THR A 105 0.09 -18.06 5.67
C THR A 105 0.37 -19.42 5.06
N TRP A 106 0.83 -19.48 3.80
CA TRP A 106 1.14 -20.74 3.13
C TRP A 106 2.31 -21.47 3.79
N ASN A 107 3.36 -20.74 4.18
CA ASN A 107 4.55 -21.31 4.79
C ASN A 107 4.33 -21.81 6.22
N VAL A 108 3.27 -21.36 6.90
CA VAL A 108 2.90 -21.86 8.24
C VAL A 108 1.70 -22.80 8.24
N ASP A 109 0.96 -22.90 7.14
CA ASP A 109 -0.23 -23.73 7.05
C ASP A 109 0.13 -25.23 7.13
N PRO A 110 -0.44 -25.98 8.08
CA PRO A 110 -0.14 -27.40 8.23
C PRO A 110 -0.54 -28.24 7.00
N ARG A 111 -1.57 -27.82 6.25
CA ARG A 111 -2.04 -28.53 5.04
C ARG A 111 -0.99 -28.56 3.93
N LEU A 112 -0.03 -27.62 3.96
CA LEU A 112 0.98 -27.47 2.91
C LEU A 112 2.33 -28.15 3.22
N LYS A 113 2.53 -28.65 4.44
CA LYS A 113 3.81 -29.25 4.88
C LYS A 113 4.21 -30.53 4.13
N GLU A 114 3.24 -31.24 3.54
CA GLU A 114 3.47 -32.54 2.90
C GLU A 114 3.53 -32.48 1.36
N ILE A 115 3.45 -31.29 0.75
CA ILE A 115 3.20 -31.14 -0.71
C ILE A 115 4.45 -30.75 -1.50
N ASN A 116 5.64 -31.06 -0.99
CA ASN A 116 6.92 -30.60 -1.56
C ASN A 116 7.12 -30.92 -3.06
N SER A 117 6.38 -31.89 -3.65
CA SER A 117 6.49 -32.24 -5.07
C SER A 117 5.70 -31.36 -6.04
N PHE A 118 4.64 -30.67 -5.60
CA PHE A 118 3.73 -29.93 -6.50
C PHE A 118 3.77 -28.41 -6.32
N ILE A 119 4.24 -27.95 -5.17
CA ILE A 119 4.31 -26.53 -4.86
C ILE A 119 5.70 -25.99 -5.18
N LYS A 120 5.76 -24.88 -5.93
CA LYS A 120 7.03 -24.23 -6.24
C LYS A 120 7.53 -23.50 -4.99
N SER A 121 8.76 -23.75 -4.60
CA SER A 121 9.44 -23.01 -3.55
C SER A 121 10.77 -22.43 -4.04
N ILE A 122 11.21 -21.35 -3.38
CA ILE A 122 12.55 -20.76 -3.54
C ILE A 122 13.20 -20.84 -2.16
N ASP A 123 14.35 -21.50 -2.06
CA ASP A 123 15.06 -21.72 -0.78
C ASP A 123 14.17 -22.31 0.33
N GLY A 124 13.23 -23.18 -0.04
CA GLY A 124 12.26 -23.79 0.88
C GLY A 124 11.06 -22.91 1.23
N TRP A 125 11.01 -21.66 0.74
CA TRP A 125 9.89 -20.75 0.91
C TRP A 125 8.86 -20.91 -0.23
N ILE A 126 7.61 -21.18 0.12
CA ILE A 126 6.50 -21.23 -0.84
C ILE A 126 6.21 -19.80 -1.29
N THR A 127 6.40 -19.53 -2.59
CA THR A 127 6.18 -18.20 -3.17
C THR A 127 4.77 -18.03 -3.72
N LEU A 128 4.25 -16.80 -3.72
CA LEU A 128 2.99 -16.46 -4.38
C LEU A 128 3.16 -16.56 -5.89
N GLY A 129 2.38 -17.45 -6.50
CA GLY A 129 2.39 -17.65 -7.94
C GLY A 129 1.13 -18.37 -8.37
N TRP A 130 0.78 -18.21 -9.64
CA TRP A 130 -0.44 -18.79 -10.21
C TRP A 130 -0.60 -20.30 -9.93
N LYS A 131 0.44 -21.07 -10.22
CA LYS A 131 0.43 -22.53 -10.02
C LYS A 131 0.27 -22.88 -8.54
N ASN A 132 0.90 -22.13 -7.64
CA ASN A 132 0.79 -22.35 -6.20
C ASN A 132 -0.60 -21.97 -5.68
N LEU A 133 -1.26 -20.94 -6.23
CA LEU A 133 -2.66 -20.62 -5.91
C LEU A 133 -3.58 -21.79 -6.22
N LEU A 134 -3.41 -22.44 -7.37
CA LEU A 134 -4.22 -23.62 -7.74
C LEU A 134 -4.05 -24.74 -6.72
N VAL A 135 -2.80 -25.08 -6.38
CA VAL A 135 -2.50 -26.11 -5.37
C VAL A 135 -3.08 -25.72 -4.01
N CYS A 136 -2.95 -24.46 -3.58
CA CYS A 136 -3.51 -23.98 -2.31
C CYS A 136 -5.03 -24.08 -2.29
N ARG A 137 -5.70 -23.75 -3.41
CA ARG A 137 -7.16 -23.89 -3.57
C ARG A 137 -7.59 -25.34 -3.44
N GLU A 138 -6.90 -26.27 -4.10
CA GLU A 138 -7.17 -27.71 -4.00
C GLU A 138 -6.99 -28.26 -2.58
N LYS A 139 -6.15 -27.61 -1.77
CA LYS A 139 -5.93 -27.96 -0.36
C LYS A 139 -6.92 -27.27 0.60
N GLY A 140 -7.91 -26.58 0.04
CA GLY A 140 -8.96 -25.94 0.82
C GLY A 140 -8.54 -24.63 1.48
N LEU A 141 -7.44 -24.01 1.06
CA LEU A 141 -7.15 -22.62 1.47
C LEU A 141 -8.15 -21.69 0.75
N PRO A 142 -8.53 -20.55 1.37
CA PRO A 142 -9.59 -19.67 0.86
C PRO A 142 -9.10 -18.76 -0.27
N VAL A 143 -8.46 -19.35 -1.28
CA VAL A 143 -7.88 -18.67 -2.43
C VAL A 143 -8.89 -17.82 -3.17
N ASP A 144 -10.17 -18.20 -3.18
CA ASP A 144 -11.25 -17.48 -3.85
C ASP A 144 -11.41 -16.04 -3.30
N GLU A 145 -11.04 -15.77 -2.04
CA GLU A 145 -11.07 -14.42 -1.45
C GLU A 145 -10.02 -13.46 -2.05
N LEU A 146 -9.00 -14.00 -2.73
CA LEU A 146 -7.97 -13.23 -3.43
C LEU A 146 -8.37 -12.86 -4.86
N LEU A 147 -9.43 -13.45 -5.38
CA LEU A 147 -9.78 -13.45 -6.80
C LEU A 147 -11.03 -12.61 -7.09
N GLU A 148 -11.15 -12.14 -8.33
CA GLU A 148 -12.40 -11.61 -8.87
C GLU A 148 -13.36 -12.73 -9.27
N SER A 149 -14.65 -12.41 -9.34
CA SER A 149 -15.72 -13.38 -9.62
C SER A 149 -15.54 -14.14 -10.94
N ASP A 150 -14.95 -13.50 -11.94
CA ASP A 150 -14.58 -14.10 -13.22
C ASP A 150 -13.31 -14.95 -13.12
N GLU A 151 -12.32 -14.51 -12.34
CA GLU A 151 -11.09 -15.26 -12.05
C GLU A 151 -11.39 -16.57 -11.30
N ILE A 152 -12.32 -16.56 -10.35
CA ILE A 152 -12.75 -17.76 -9.60
C ILE A 152 -13.30 -18.83 -10.54
N LYS A 153 -14.15 -18.42 -11.49
CA LYS A 153 -14.82 -19.30 -12.44
C LYS A 153 -13.83 -19.91 -13.44
N ASN A 154 -12.83 -19.13 -13.82
CA ASN A 154 -11.91 -19.49 -14.89
C ASN A 154 -10.53 -19.92 -14.35
N ILE A 155 -10.37 -20.13 -13.04
CA ILE A 155 -9.04 -20.33 -12.46
C ILE A 155 -8.29 -21.51 -13.13
N THR A 156 -8.99 -22.55 -13.58
CA THR A 156 -8.34 -23.73 -14.18
C THR A 156 -8.00 -23.55 -15.66
N THR A 157 -8.60 -22.56 -16.33
CA THR A 157 -8.49 -22.33 -17.77
C THR A 157 -7.79 -21.02 -18.12
N MET A 158 -7.50 -20.17 -17.14
CA MET A 158 -6.78 -18.92 -17.32
C MET A 158 -5.33 -19.16 -17.74
N ASN A 159 -4.90 -18.40 -18.75
CA ASN A 159 -3.52 -18.35 -19.22
C ASN A 159 -2.76 -17.11 -18.71
N THR A 160 -3.37 -16.31 -17.84
CA THR A 160 -2.80 -15.09 -17.24
C THR A 160 -2.81 -15.21 -15.72
N ASN A 161 -1.95 -14.44 -15.04
CA ASN A 161 -2.03 -14.43 -13.59
C ASN A 161 -3.32 -13.71 -13.14
N PRO A 162 -3.83 -14.03 -11.94
CA PRO A 162 -4.84 -13.22 -11.28
C PRO A 162 -4.34 -11.82 -11.01
N ARG A 163 -5.26 -10.86 -11.02
CA ARG A 163 -5.02 -9.45 -10.76
C ARG A 163 -4.28 -9.21 -9.45
N PHE A 164 -4.57 -10.01 -8.41
CA PHE A 164 -3.89 -9.94 -7.12
C PHE A 164 -2.36 -10.17 -7.27
N ILE A 165 -1.96 -11.15 -8.08
CA ILE A 165 -0.55 -11.43 -8.38
C ILE A 165 0.02 -10.40 -9.36
N ASP A 166 -0.73 -10.03 -10.39
CA ASP A 166 -0.24 -9.10 -11.42
C ASP A 166 0.09 -7.72 -10.86
N ILE A 167 -0.72 -7.22 -9.92
CA ILE A 167 -0.46 -5.95 -9.24
C ILE A 167 0.86 -6.03 -8.44
N ARG A 168 1.10 -7.13 -7.70
CA ARG A 168 2.36 -7.35 -6.99
C ARG A 168 3.54 -7.40 -7.96
N ASN A 169 3.42 -8.14 -9.05
CA ASN A 169 4.52 -8.29 -10.02
C ASN A 169 4.88 -6.95 -10.66
N LYS A 170 3.89 -6.07 -10.91
CA LYS A 170 4.15 -4.72 -11.40
C LYS A 170 5.02 -3.91 -10.44
N ILE A 171 4.77 -4.02 -9.13
CA ILE A 171 5.60 -3.33 -8.14
C ILE A 171 7.01 -3.92 -8.08
N ASP A 172 7.12 -5.25 -8.05
CA ASP A 172 8.41 -5.95 -7.95
C ASP A 172 9.30 -5.75 -9.18
N HIS A 173 8.69 -5.45 -10.34
CA HIS A 173 9.40 -5.16 -11.59
C HIS A 173 9.51 -3.66 -11.92
N ASP A 174 9.27 -2.77 -10.94
CA ASP A 174 9.39 -1.31 -11.08
C ASP A 174 8.44 -0.69 -12.13
N GLU A 175 7.33 -1.37 -12.46
CA GLU A 175 6.26 -0.88 -13.32
C GLU A 175 5.28 0.03 -12.53
N VAL A 176 5.83 0.96 -11.76
CA VAL A 176 5.11 1.77 -10.76
C VAL A 176 4.78 3.18 -11.24
N SER A 177 5.16 3.56 -12.46
CA SER A 177 4.99 4.91 -12.99
C SER A 177 3.55 5.41 -12.91
N LYS A 178 2.56 4.54 -13.18
CA LYS A 178 1.12 4.86 -13.08
C LYS A 178 0.63 5.14 -11.64
N TYR A 179 1.39 4.75 -10.62
CA TYR A 179 1.04 4.96 -9.22
C TYR A 179 1.42 6.35 -8.71
N PHE A 180 2.19 7.11 -9.48
CA PHE A 180 2.65 8.43 -9.07
C PHE A 180 2.01 9.52 -9.94
N LYS A 181 1.75 10.68 -9.33
CA LYS A 181 1.27 11.91 -9.97
C LYS A 181 2.32 13.01 -9.80
N GLY A 182 2.69 13.62 -10.91
CA GLY A 182 3.52 14.83 -10.97
C GLY A 182 4.98 14.65 -10.57
N SER A 183 5.71 15.77 -10.53
CA SER A 183 7.10 15.85 -10.08
C SER A 183 7.18 16.58 -8.74
N LEU A 184 7.42 15.83 -7.67
CA LEU A 184 7.74 16.24 -6.28
C LEU A 184 6.84 17.32 -5.58
N PRO A 185 6.37 17.09 -4.34
CA PRO A 185 6.41 15.82 -3.61
C PRO A 185 5.63 14.75 -4.39
N VAL A 186 6.16 13.52 -4.41
CA VAL A 186 5.54 12.42 -5.13
C VAL A 186 4.18 12.17 -4.50
N THR A 187 3.11 12.58 -5.19
CA THR A 187 1.74 12.28 -4.77
C THR A 187 1.33 10.97 -5.40
N TYR A 188 0.67 10.11 -4.64
CA TYR A 188 0.13 8.89 -5.23
C TYR A 188 -1.05 9.20 -6.14
N SER A 189 -1.18 8.42 -7.22
CA SER A 189 -2.33 8.47 -8.09
C SER A 189 -3.54 7.80 -7.44
N THR A 190 -4.74 8.14 -7.91
CA THR A 190 -5.99 7.50 -7.47
C THR A 190 -5.98 5.99 -7.77
N ILE A 191 -5.23 5.57 -8.78
CA ILE A 191 -5.05 4.15 -9.12
C ILE A 191 -4.29 3.43 -8.00
N ALA A 192 -3.27 4.06 -7.41
CA ALA A 192 -2.52 3.46 -6.30
C ALA A 192 -3.42 3.23 -5.08
N GLU A 193 -4.26 4.20 -4.74
CA GLU A 193 -5.22 4.08 -3.64
C GLU A 193 -6.23 2.94 -3.89
N ILE A 194 -6.84 2.91 -5.07
CA ILE A 194 -7.82 1.88 -5.43
C ILE A 194 -7.19 0.48 -5.39
N GLU A 195 -6.02 0.32 -6.00
CA GLU A 195 -5.35 -0.99 -6.04
C GLU A 195 -4.87 -1.43 -4.65
N ALA A 196 -4.38 -0.50 -3.81
CA ALA A 196 -4.02 -0.80 -2.43
C ALA A 196 -5.24 -1.19 -1.58
N GLY A 197 -6.36 -0.48 -1.71
CA GLY A 197 -7.60 -0.81 -1.02
C GLY A 197 -8.14 -2.18 -1.41
N LEU A 198 -8.08 -2.53 -2.70
CA LEU A 198 -8.47 -3.85 -3.20
C LEU A 198 -7.56 -4.98 -2.67
N GLN A 199 -6.24 -4.78 -2.72
CA GLN A 199 -5.25 -5.72 -2.19
C GLN A 199 -5.47 -5.98 -0.70
N LEU A 200 -5.63 -4.90 0.08
CA LEU A 200 -5.88 -4.98 1.51
C LEU A 200 -7.19 -5.70 1.83
N THR A 201 -8.29 -5.31 1.19
CA THR A 201 -9.62 -5.90 1.43
C THR A 201 -9.62 -7.40 1.15
N ARG A 202 -9.04 -7.83 0.02
CA ARG A 202 -8.95 -9.25 -0.33
C ARG A 202 -8.07 -10.02 0.64
N THR A 203 -6.92 -9.46 1.00
CA THR A 203 -6.01 -10.09 1.96
C THR A 203 -6.63 -10.22 3.35
N GLN A 204 -7.40 -9.22 3.79
CA GLN A 204 -8.17 -9.28 5.04
C GLN A 204 -9.17 -10.43 5.03
N LYS A 205 -9.99 -10.53 3.97
CA LYS A 205 -10.97 -11.62 3.83
C LYS A 205 -10.30 -12.99 3.82
N TYR A 206 -9.26 -13.14 2.99
CA TYR A 206 -8.44 -14.34 2.92
C TYR A 206 -7.89 -14.74 4.30
N PHE A 207 -7.28 -13.78 5.02
CA PHE A 207 -6.68 -14.04 6.33
C PHE A 207 -7.72 -14.46 7.37
N VAL A 208 -8.86 -13.77 7.42
CA VAL A 208 -9.95 -14.09 8.36
C VAL A 208 -10.49 -15.49 8.08
N GLU A 209 -10.78 -15.81 6.83
CA GLU A 209 -11.29 -17.13 6.45
C GLU A 209 -10.25 -18.23 6.72
N TRP A 210 -8.98 -17.99 6.38
CA TRP A 210 -7.89 -18.93 6.65
C TRP A 210 -7.72 -19.20 8.14
N HIS A 211 -7.75 -18.13 8.96
CA HIS A 211 -7.63 -18.25 10.41
C HIS A 211 -8.80 -19.04 10.99
N ASN A 212 -10.03 -18.74 10.56
CA ASN A 212 -11.23 -19.48 10.99
C ASN A 212 -11.15 -20.98 10.63
N GLN A 213 -10.59 -21.34 9.48
CA GLN A 213 -10.41 -22.74 9.09
C GLN A 213 -9.37 -23.51 9.91
N LEU A 214 -8.42 -22.82 10.55
CA LEU A 214 -7.38 -23.48 11.37
C LEU A 214 -7.80 -23.73 12.81
N TRP A 215 -8.75 -22.95 13.33
CA TRP A 215 -9.13 -22.97 14.76
C TRP A 215 -10.57 -23.41 15.03
N ASN A 216 -11.32 -23.77 13.98
CA ASN A 216 -12.60 -24.47 14.05
C ASN A 216 -12.39 -25.97 13.82
#